data_AF-A0AAT9LE23-F1
#
_entry.id   AF-A0AAT9LE23-F1
#
_cell.length_a   1.000
_cell.length_b   1.000
_cell.length_c   1.000
_cell.angle_alpha   90.00
_cell.angle_beta   90.00
_cell.angle_gamma   90.00
#
_symmetry.space_group_name_H-M   'P 1'
#
loop_
_entity.id
_entity.type
_entity.pdbx_description
1 polymer ?
#
loop_
_entity_poly.entity_id
_entity_poly.type
_entity_poly.pdbx_seq_one_letter_code
_entity_poly.pdbx_strand_id
1 'polypeptide(L)'
;MKNLTLAQSYLIKAKTRLKILSVLYNENAFSDVVREAQEIVELALKGMLRQIGVEPPKIHDVGDLIVEYSHMFPEPVRKNAETLKNISRWLRKEREFAFYGEVDLIPTLEYTAEDAQRAMNDAETVVRAAQSCIELPEEFR
;
A
#
# COMPACT_ATOMS: atom_id res chain seq x y z
N MET A 1 11.94 0.97 26.63
CA MET A 1 10.94 1.06 25.54
C MET A 1 11.69 1.19 24.24
N LYS A 2 11.43 0.32 23.25
CA LYS A 2 12.07 0.42 21.94
C LYS A 2 11.45 1.61 21.20
N ASN A 3 12.24 2.63 20.89
CA ASN A 3 11.76 3.84 20.20
C ASN A 3 11.63 3.54 18.70
N LEU A 4 10.53 2.92 18.30
CA LEU A 4 10.12 2.85 16.89
C LEU A 4 9.53 4.20 16.47
N THR A 5 9.94 4.71 15.31
CA THR A 5 9.25 5.85 14.70
C THR A 5 7.90 5.40 14.13
N LEU A 6 6.99 6.34 13.93
CA LEU A 6 5.69 6.03 13.34
C LEU A 6 5.84 5.52 11.88
N ALA A 7 6.82 6.03 11.13
CA ALA A 7 7.15 5.55 9.79
C ALA A 7 7.57 4.07 9.81
N GLN A 8 8.46 3.69 10.73
CA GLN A 8 8.87 2.30 10.92
C GLN A 8 7.68 1.41 11.32
N SER A 9 6.83 1.89 12.23
CA SER A 9 5.62 1.17 12.63
C SER A 9 4.69 0.89 11.44
N TYR A 10 4.53 1.85 10.53
CA TYR A 10 3.71 1.67 9.33
C TYR A 10 4.30 0.65 8.37
N LEU A 11 5.62 0.71 8.12
CA LEU A 11 6.29 -0.27 7.27
C LEU A 11 6.20 -1.69 7.85
N ILE A 12 6.38 -1.85 9.17
CA ILE A 12 6.23 -3.16 9.83
C ILE A 12 4.82 -3.71 9.62
N LYS A 13 3.78 -2.88 9.79
CA LYS A 13 2.39 -3.30 9.55
C LYS A 13 2.15 -3.68 8.10
N ALA A 14 2.63 -2.86 7.15
CA ALA A 14 2.51 -3.12 5.72
C ALA A 14 3.18 -4.44 5.32
N LYS A 15 4.41 -4.70 5.79
CA LYS A 15 5.12 -5.98 5.57
C LYS A 15 4.37 -7.18 6.13
N THR A 16 3.83 -7.07 7.34
CA THR A 16 3.08 -8.17 7.97
C THR A 16 1.81 -8.49 7.18
N ARG A 17 1.06 -7.46 6.81
CA ARG A 17 -0.18 -7.60 6.02
C ARG A 17 0.09 -8.10 4.61
N LEU A 18 1.19 -7.70 3.97
CA LEU A 18 1.56 -8.21 2.65
C LEU A 18 1.63 -9.74 2.59
N LYS A 19 2.06 -10.39 3.68
CA LYS A 19 2.10 -11.86 3.78
C LYS A 19 0.72 -12.51 3.76
N ILE A 20 -0.34 -11.80 4.14
CA ILE A 20 -1.70 -12.37 4.17
C ILE A 20 -2.33 -12.43 2.78
N LEU A 21 -1.86 -11.62 1.83
CA LEU A 21 -2.48 -11.54 0.51
C LEU A 21 -2.44 -12.88 -0.22
N SER A 22 -1.35 -13.65 -0.09
CA SER A 22 -1.25 -14.98 -0.71
C SER A 22 -2.22 -15.99 -0.08
N VAL A 23 -2.51 -15.86 1.22
CA VAL A 23 -3.51 -16.70 1.89
C VAL A 23 -4.90 -16.39 1.34
N LEU A 24 -5.28 -15.10 1.30
CA LEU A 24 -6.57 -14.68 0.75
C LEU A 24 -6.73 -15.08 -0.72
N TYR A 25 -5.67 -14.94 -1.51
CA TYR A 25 -5.66 -15.35 -2.91
C TYR A 25 -5.93 -16.85 -3.07
N ASN A 26 -5.27 -17.70 -2.28
CA ASN A 26 -5.44 -19.15 -2.35
C ASN A 26 -6.85 -19.61 -1.92
N GLU A 27 -7.54 -18.83 -1.08
CA GLU A 27 -8.94 -19.04 -0.71
C GLU A 27 -9.93 -18.46 -1.74
N ASN A 28 -9.45 -17.96 -2.88
CA ASN A 28 -10.24 -17.24 -3.89
C ASN A 28 -10.98 -16.00 -3.34
N ALA A 29 -10.49 -15.42 -2.24
CA ALA A 29 -11.04 -14.21 -1.63
C ALA A 29 -10.51 -12.95 -2.33
N PHE A 30 -10.77 -12.84 -3.64
CA PHE A 30 -10.13 -11.84 -4.51
C PHE A 30 -10.46 -10.40 -4.12
N SER A 31 -11.71 -10.12 -3.76
CA SER A 31 -12.13 -8.80 -3.22
C SER A 31 -11.35 -8.44 -1.95
N ASP A 32 -11.10 -9.41 -1.07
CA ASP A 32 -10.35 -9.20 0.16
C ASP A 32 -8.87 -8.95 -0.12
N VAL A 33 -8.29 -9.62 -1.13
CA VAL A 33 -6.92 -9.32 -1.59
C VAL A 33 -6.80 -7.87 -2.04
N VAL A 34 -7.73 -7.38 -2.87
CA VAL A 34 -7.73 -5.99 -3.36
C VAL A 34 -7.91 -5.01 -2.20
N ARG A 35 -8.83 -5.30 -1.28
CA ARG A 35 -9.11 -4.46 -0.11
C ARG A 35 -7.91 -4.35 0.84
N GLU A 36 -7.26 -5.47 1.13
CA GLU A 36 -6.10 -5.51 2.02
C GLU A 36 -4.86 -4.88 1.36
N ALA A 37 -4.67 -5.10 0.05
CA ALA A 37 -3.64 -4.42 -0.75
C ALA A 37 -3.77 -2.90 -0.68
N GLN A 38 -5.00 -2.36 -0.72
CA GLN A 38 -5.24 -0.93 -0.55
C GLN A 38 -4.72 -0.40 0.79
N GLU A 39 -4.96 -1.10 1.90
CA GLU A 39 -4.46 -0.67 3.23
C GLU A 39 -2.94 -0.77 3.33
N ILE A 40 -2.34 -1.81 2.74
CA ILE A 40 -0.89 -1.98 2.67
C ILE A 40 -0.24 -0.80 1.95
N VAL A 41 -0.77 -0.44 0.78
CA VAL A 41 -0.27 0.69 -0.02
C VAL A 41 -0.42 2.00 0.74
N GLU A 42 -1.59 2.26 1.33
CA GLU A 42 -1.82 3.47 2.13
C GLU A 42 -0.81 3.60 3.29
N LEU A 43 -0.60 2.52 4.06
CA LEU A 43 0.36 2.51 5.16
C LEU A 43 1.79 2.76 4.69
N ALA A 44 2.21 2.07 3.62
CA ALA A 44 3.54 2.19 3.07
C ALA A 44 3.82 3.63 2.59
N LEU A 45 2.94 4.22 1.77
CA LEU A 45 3.13 5.58 1.26
C LEU A 45 3.08 6.63 2.39
N LYS A 46 2.17 6.50 3.36
CA LYS A 46 2.15 7.39 4.53
C LYS A 46 3.38 7.22 5.42
N GLY A 47 3.95 6.03 5.49
CA GLY A 47 5.22 5.76 6.17
C GLY A 47 6.37 6.50 5.50
N MET A 48 6.41 6.45 4.16
CA MET A 48 7.42 7.15 3.35
C MET A 48 7.36 8.66 3.56
N LEU A 49 6.16 9.26 3.51
CA LEU A 49 5.99 10.70 3.77
C LEU A 49 6.50 11.08 5.17
N ARG A 50 6.16 10.30 6.20
CA ARG A 50 6.66 10.56 7.56
C ARG A 50 8.17 10.42 7.69
N GLN A 51 8.78 9.49 6.95
CA GLN A 51 10.22 9.30 6.96
C GLN A 51 10.98 10.53 6.45
N ILE A 52 10.41 11.27 5.51
CA ILE A 52 10.98 12.54 5.00
C ILE A 52 10.48 13.78 5.77
N GLY A 53 9.78 13.59 6.89
CA GLY A 53 9.28 14.69 7.73
C GLY A 53 7.98 15.34 7.25
N VAL A 54 7.28 14.75 6.27
CA VAL A 54 5.98 15.23 5.79
C VAL A 54 4.87 14.52 6.56
N GLU A 55 4.01 15.27 7.24
CA GLU A 55 2.83 14.71 7.92
C GLU A 55 1.70 14.52 6.89
N PRO A 56 1.31 13.27 6.57
CA PRO A 56 0.30 13.04 5.55
C PRO A 56 -1.11 13.39 6.07
N PRO A 57 -1.98 13.89 5.17
CA PRO A 57 -3.36 14.22 5.50
C PRO A 57 -4.18 12.98 5.91
N LYS A 58 -5.33 13.24 6.55
CA LYS A 58 -6.31 12.21 6.97
C LYS A 58 -7.20 11.76 5.79
N ILE A 59 -6.59 11.40 4.67
CA ILE A 59 -7.23 10.83 3.47
C ILE A 59 -6.52 9.53 3.07
N HIS A 60 -7.15 8.71 2.24
CA HIS A 60 -6.63 7.38 1.88
C HIS A 60 -5.62 7.40 0.73
N ASP A 61 -5.87 8.20 -0.30
CA ASP A 61 -4.95 8.38 -1.42
C ASP A 61 -3.98 9.54 -1.11
N VAL A 62 -2.69 9.22 -1.02
CA VAL A 62 -1.60 10.18 -0.82
C VAL A 62 -0.60 10.15 -1.98
N GLY A 63 -0.97 9.55 -3.10
CA GLY A 63 -0.09 9.35 -4.26
C GLY A 63 0.45 10.66 -4.83
N ASP A 64 -0.38 11.71 -4.88
CA ASP A 64 0.06 13.04 -5.36
C ASP A 64 1.20 13.62 -4.52
N LEU A 65 1.18 13.40 -3.20
CA LEU A 65 2.24 13.88 -2.31
C LEU A 65 3.57 13.15 -2.56
N ILE A 66 3.53 11.88 -2.98
CA ILE A 66 4.73 11.12 -3.33
C ILE A 66 5.41 11.74 -4.56
N VAL A 67 4.63 12.22 -5.53
CA VAL A 67 5.16 12.93 -6.71
C VAL A 67 5.68 14.31 -6.32
N GLU A 68 4.89 15.08 -5.56
CA GLU A 68 5.25 16.42 -5.08
C GLU A 68 6.60 16.41 -4.33
N TYR A 69 6.77 15.48 -3.39
CA TYR A 69 7.99 15.35 -2.60
C TYR A 69 9.01 14.36 -3.18
N SER A 70 8.86 13.94 -4.44
CA SER A 70 9.73 12.93 -5.09
C SER A 70 11.23 13.23 -4.96
N HIS A 71 11.61 14.50 -4.98
CA HIS A 71 12.99 14.97 -4.85
C HIS A 71 13.63 14.72 -3.47
N MET A 72 12.83 14.54 -2.43
CA MET A 72 13.27 14.24 -1.06
C MET A 72 13.55 12.75 -0.83
N PHE A 73 13.13 11.89 -1.76
CA PHE A 73 13.28 10.45 -1.64
C PHE A 73 14.54 9.93 -2.35
N PRO A 74 15.04 8.75 -1.96
CA PRO A 74 16.12 8.09 -2.70
C PRO A 74 15.69 7.73 -4.13
N GLU A 75 16.68 7.50 -4.99
CA GLU A 75 16.48 7.27 -6.42
C GLU A 75 15.41 6.22 -6.78
N PRO A 76 15.32 5.05 -6.11
CA PRO A 76 14.31 4.04 -6.44
C PRO A 76 12.88 4.53 -6.29
N VAL A 77 12.61 5.34 -5.26
CA VAL A 77 11.28 5.93 -5.03
C VAL A 77 11.04 7.06 -6.02
N ARG A 78 12.02 7.96 -6.17
CA ARG A 78 11.91 9.13 -7.05
C ARG A 78 11.62 8.74 -8.50
N LYS A 79 12.32 7.72 -9.02
CA LYS A 79 12.10 7.22 -10.40
C LYS A 79 10.73 6.58 -10.59
N ASN A 80 10.12 6.05 -9.54
CA ASN A 80 8.84 5.34 -9.59
C ASN A 80 7.67 6.15 -9.03
N ALA A 81 7.85 7.45 -8.72
CA ALA A 81 6.84 8.24 -8.03
C ALA A 81 5.48 8.26 -8.74
N GLU A 82 5.48 8.39 -10.07
CA GLU A 82 4.25 8.32 -10.88
C GLU A 82 3.58 6.95 -10.83
N THR A 83 4.38 5.87 -10.84
CA THR A 83 3.87 4.50 -10.66
C THR A 83 3.21 4.33 -9.29
N LEU A 84 3.88 4.78 -8.22
CA LEU A 84 3.35 4.70 -6.85
C LEU A 84 2.04 5.49 -6.70
N LYS A 85 1.97 6.68 -7.31
CA LYS A 85 0.74 7.49 -7.37
C LYS A 85 -0.38 6.75 -8.09
N ASN A 86 -0.10 6.19 -9.26
CA ASN A 86 -1.09 5.45 -10.03
C ASN A 86 -1.62 4.24 -9.27
N ILE A 87 -0.74 3.52 -8.57
CA ILE A 87 -1.09 2.41 -7.67
C ILE A 87 -2.07 2.85 -6.58
N SER A 88 -1.69 3.89 -5.83
CA SER A 88 -2.52 4.47 -4.76
C SER A 88 -3.92 4.86 -5.27
N ARG A 89 -3.94 5.56 -6.41
CA ARG A 89 -5.17 6.08 -7.01
C ARG A 89 -6.13 4.99 -7.45
N TRP A 90 -5.65 3.92 -8.07
CA TRP A 90 -6.55 2.85 -8.53
C TRP A 90 -7.06 2.03 -7.33
N LEU A 91 -6.18 1.60 -6.40
CA LEU A 91 -6.61 0.84 -5.22
C LEU A 91 -7.59 1.63 -4.34
N ARG A 92 -7.42 2.95 -4.24
CA ARG A 92 -8.39 3.80 -3.54
C ARG A 92 -9.76 3.77 -4.19
N LYS A 93 -9.86 3.70 -5.52
CA LYS A 93 -11.16 3.61 -6.21
C LYS A 93 -11.86 2.29 -5.87
N GLU A 94 -11.11 1.21 -5.82
CA GLU A 94 -11.62 -0.13 -5.48
C GLU A 94 -12.05 -0.28 -4.02
N ARG A 95 -11.62 0.62 -3.12
CA ARG A 95 -11.83 0.49 -1.66
C ARG A 95 -13.29 0.28 -1.27
N GLU A 96 -14.21 1.03 -1.88
CA GLU A 96 -15.64 0.96 -1.55
C GLU A 96 -16.31 -0.22 -2.27
N PHE A 97 -15.98 -0.43 -3.54
CA PHE A 97 -16.49 -1.55 -4.34
C PHE A 97 -16.08 -2.90 -3.76
N ALA A 98 -14.82 -3.10 -3.38
CA ALA A 98 -14.33 -4.34 -2.80
C ALA A 98 -14.93 -4.68 -1.43
N PHE A 99 -15.49 -3.70 -0.71
CA PHE A 99 -15.99 -3.88 0.65
C PHE A 99 -17.52 -3.95 0.75
N TYR A 100 -18.23 -3.02 0.12
CA TYR A 100 -19.70 -2.95 0.22
C TYR A 100 -20.43 -3.45 -1.03
N GLY A 101 -19.74 -3.47 -2.18
CA GLY A 101 -20.42 -3.55 -3.45
C GLY A 101 -21.25 -2.31 -3.76
N GLU A 102 -22.11 -2.41 -4.76
CA GLU A 102 -23.21 -1.48 -5.07
C GLU A 102 -24.51 -2.27 -5.20
N VAL A 103 -25.65 -1.60 -5.38
CA VAL A 103 -26.98 -2.25 -5.49
C VAL A 103 -26.99 -3.41 -6.50
N ASP A 104 -26.13 -3.34 -7.54
CA ASP A 104 -25.97 -4.36 -8.57
C ASP A 104 -24.56 -4.99 -8.64
N LEU A 105 -23.67 -4.76 -7.65
CA LEU A 105 -22.29 -5.27 -7.66
C LEU A 105 -22.02 -6.11 -6.39
N ILE A 106 -21.94 -7.43 -6.54
CA ILE A 106 -21.53 -8.34 -5.45
C ILE A 106 -20.02 -8.52 -5.55
N PRO A 107 -19.21 -7.98 -4.63
CA PRO A 107 -17.74 -7.95 -4.77
C PRO A 107 -17.12 -9.34 -4.96
N THR A 108 -17.68 -10.34 -4.28
CA THR A 108 -17.24 -11.74 -4.36
C THR A 108 -17.44 -12.38 -5.74
N LEU A 109 -18.29 -11.80 -6.60
CA LEU A 109 -18.57 -12.30 -7.96
C LEU A 109 -17.85 -11.50 -9.05
N GLU A 110 -17.40 -10.28 -8.76
CA GLU A 110 -16.88 -9.35 -9.77
C GLU A 110 -15.35 -9.25 -9.77
N TYR A 111 -14.69 -9.47 -8.63
CA TYR A 111 -13.23 -9.47 -8.59
C TYR A 111 -12.65 -10.79 -9.10
N THR A 112 -11.73 -10.68 -10.05
CA THR A 112 -11.09 -11.83 -10.67
C THR A 112 -9.75 -12.17 -10.01
N ALA A 113 -9.22 -13.35 -10.34
CA ALA A 113 -7.86 -13.73 -9.96
C ALA A 113 -6.84 -12.73 -10.52
N GLU A 114 -7.07 -12.20 -11.72
CA GLU A 114 -6.22 -11.20 -12.36
C GLU A 114 -6.20 -9.88 -11.58
N ASP A 115 -7.34 -9.42 -11.07
CA ASP A 115 -7.43 -8.21 -10.24
C ASP A 115 -6.68 -8.39 -8.93
N ALA A 116 -6.87 -9.53 -8.27
CA ALA A 116 -6.16 -9.88 -7.04
C ALA A 116 -4.65 -9.97 -7.26
N GLN A 117 -4.21 -10.62 -8.36
CA GLN A 117 -2.80 -10.75 -8.70
C GLN A 117 -2.16 -9.40 -8.99
N ARG A 118 -2.87 -8.50 -9.68
CA ARG A 118 -2.43 -7.12 -9.88
C ARG A 118 -2.29 -6.39 -8.55
N ALA A 119 -3.29 -6.48 -7.66
CA ALA A 119 -3.26 -5.85 -6.35
C ALA A 119 -2.07 -6.31 -5.50
N MET A 120 -1.77 -7.62 -5.53
CA MET A 120 -0.59 -8.19 -4.86
C MET A 120 0.72 -7.60 -5.41
N ASN A 121 0.89 -7.60 -6.73
CA ASN A 121 2.09 -7.08 -7.38
C ASN A 121 2.31 -5.59 -7.10
N ASP A 122 1.22 -4.83 -7.09
CA ASP A 122 1.24 -3.40 -6.80
C ASP A 122 1.56 -3.13 -5.33
N ALA A 123 0.97 -3.87 -4.40
CA ALA A 123 1.30 -3.79 -2.97
C ALA A 123 2.77 -4.16 -2.72
N GLU A 124 3.29 -5.21 -3.36
CA GLU A 124 4.71 -5.56 -3.28
C GLU A 124 5.62 -4.44 -3.79
N THR A 125 5.29 -3.85 -4.94
CA THR A 125 6.04 -2.73 -5.53
C THR A 125 6.15 -1.56 -4.55
N VAL A 126 5.03 -1.17 -3.94
CA VAL A 126 4.98 -0.06 -2.99
C VAL A 126 5.73 -0.38 -1.70
N VAL A 127 5.59 -1.61 -1.16
CA VAL A 127 6.32 -2.02 0.04
C VAL A 127 7.83 -2.04 -0.20
N ARG A 128 8.30 -2.54 -1.36
CA ARG A 128 9.72 -2.49 -1.72
C ARG A 128 10.23 -1.05 -1.83
N ALA A 129 9.44 -0.14 -2.40
CA ALA A 129 9.77 1.28 -2.45
C ALA A 129 9.91 1.87 -1.03
N ALA A 130 8.98 1.55 -0.13
CA ALA A 130 9.04 1.97 1.27
C ALA A 130 10.26 1.41 2.00
N GLN A 131 10.62 0.14 1.78
CA GLN A 131 11.83 -0.48 2.35
C GLN A 131 13.12 0.20 1.88
N SER A 132 13.13 0.78 0.67
CA SER A 132 14.31 1.49 0.15
C SER A 132 14.58 2.85 0.79
N CYS A 133 13.63 3.39 1.56
CA CYS A 133 13.76 4.71 2.19
C CYS A 133 13.52 4.73 3.72
N ILE A 134 12.79 3.74 4.26
CA ILE A 134 12.55 3.60 5.71
C ILE A 134 13.47 2.53 6.27
N GLU A 135 14.45 2.95 7.06
CA GLU A 135 15.37 2.02 7.73
C GLU A 135 14.69 1.39 8.97
N LEU A 136 14.58 0.06 8.97
CA LEU A 136 14.09 -0.70 10.11
C LEU A 136 15.23 -1.11 11.05
N PRO A 137 15.01 -1.13 12.38
CA PRO A 137 15.92 -1.74 13.33
C PRO A 137 16.16 -3.22 12.97
N GLU A 138 17.33 -3.76 13.33
CA GLU A 138 17.77 -5.10 12.92
C GLU A 138 16.76 -6.20 13.23
N GLU A 139 16.08 -6.13 14.36
CA GLU A 139 15.10 -7.14 14.77
C GLU A 139 13.80 -7.16 13.94
N PHE A 140 13.59 -6.17 13.07
CA PHE A 140 12.41 -6.03 12.20
C PHE A 140 12.73 -6.10 10.70
N ARG A 141 14.00 -6.29 10.34
CA ARG A 141 14.43 -6.42 8.94
C ARG A 141 13.77 -7.63 8.27
#